data_AF-A0A1I6L2Q0-F1
#
_entry.id   AF-A0A1I6L2Q0-F1
#
_cell.length_a   1.000
_cell.length_b   1.000
_cell.length_c   1.000
_cell.angle_alpha   90.00
_cell.angle_beta   90.00
_cell.angle_gamma   90.00
#
_symmetry.space_group_name_H-M   'P 1'
#
loop_
_entity.id
_entity.type
_entity.pdbx_description
1 polymer ?
#
loop_
_entity_poly.entity_id
_entity_poly.type
_entity_poly.pdbx_seq_one_letter_code
_entity_poly.pdbx_strand_id
1 'polypeptide(L)'
;MVSTRHQNAAILAAVAILVAACGGGGGEAGAPLTGTNNPPTAGTPSTPSTPGTPTGGTATAPTFQTQPANASVLTDATASFTVTASGSDLVYQWKRNGADIAGATSTSYTTPPATYANHGDRYTVVVSNKGGSVTSNAAQLTLKLSANQQAFESTILSPQPGNFNLLWSLRLSGPQVSGSNFLMSDFGQLALSPLTNGPQTYRQSDPTSLSPKLALFSPTGTRVLKDGAVRVVPSTGGAQRASYVGSDVRMDILANDNTTVAYSTIRSEYQAVALTGTLGSAPDEFKHFYNAVFANSGVLDSTAMFAAGAGYLKYTQKTAGDRYDVFDCRGITAGPAVSSCVDGSTLTDVLSAGFTSNSDGRTYHLADGEIRTVGGVPIWVASSPRPQSSTLSATVQYRIYFELGGNVYTGSMIKDGTLLGAGSWVSNPAGATLVDQLTFLTYQVRLNQAARDSLKAAVKI
;
A
#
# COMPACT_ATOMS: atom_id res chain seq x y z
N MET A 1 51.98 -20.96 -9.35
CA MET A 1 53.10 -20.04 -9.67
C MET A 1 52.49 -18.65 -9.75
N VAL A 2 52.98 -17.75 -8.88
CA VAL A 2 52.81 -16.28 -8.89
C VAL A 2 51.37 -15.79 -8.68
N SER A 3 51.01 -15.34 -7.46
CA SER A 3 51.12 -13.94 -6.97
C SER A 3 50.11 -13.00 -7.66
N THR A 4 49.40 -12.08 -7.00
CA THR A 4 49.72 -11.33 -5.79
C THR A 4 48.46 -10.69 -5.22
N ARG A 5 48.52 -10.44 -3.90
CA ARG A 5 47.70 -9.55 -3.07
C ARG A 5 47.41 -8.19 -3.74
N HIS A 6 46.32 -7.52 -3.32
CA HIS A 6 46.43 -6.20 -2.68
C HIS A 6 45.21 -5.89 -1.81
N GLN A 7 45.50 -5.28 -0.66
CA GLN A 7 44.62 -4.94 0.46
C GLN A 7 44.16 -3.47 0.40
N ASN A 8 43.28 -3.14 1.36
CA ASN A 8 43.02 -1.83 1.99
C ASN A 8 42.09 -0.87 1.26
N ALA A 9 41.40 0.05 1.91
CA ALA A 9 40.80 0.21 3.24
C ALA A 9 40.06 1.56 3.13
N ALA A 10 39.01 1.76 3.92
CA ALA A 10 38.18 2.96 3.98
C ALA A 10 38.97 4.25 4.28
N ILE A 11 38.40 5.43 3.96
CA ILE A 11 38.17 6.54 4.89
C ILE A 11 37.36 7.68 4.24
N LEU A 12 36.49 8.23 5.10
CA LEU A 12 35.58 9.36 5.00
C LEU A 12 36.34 10.72 4.99
N ALA A 13 35.92 11.71 4.19
CA ALA A 13 36.10 13.13 4.52
C ALA A 13 35.14 14.04 3.73
N ALA A 14 34.41 14.86 4.48
CA ALA A 14 33.48 15.90 4.04
C ALA A 14 34.20 17.16 3.53
N VAL A 15 33.56 17.95 2.66
CA VAL A 15 33.59 19.43 2.70
C VAL A 15 32.29 19.98 2.10
N ALA A 16 31.68 20.92 2.80
CA ALA A 16 30.47 21.64 2.41
C ALA A 16 30.78 23.12 2.12
N ILE A 17 30.01 23.67 1.18
CA ILE A 17 29.49 25.06 1.10
C ILE A 17 30.42 26.19 0.62
N LEU A 18 29.94 26.92 -0.40
CA LEU A 18 30.34 28.28 -0.76
C LEU A 18 29.24 29.29 -0.36
N VAL A 19 29.69 30.48 0.02
CA VAL A 19 29.06 31.54 0.85
C VAL A 19 28.26 32.56 0.03
N ALA A 20 27.27 33.21 0.66
CA ALA A 20 26.99 34.64 0.46
C ALA A 20 26.45 35.31 1.76
N ALA A 21 27.13 36.38 2.16
CA ALA A 21 26.92 37.29 3.30
C ALA A 21 25.64 38.16 3.14
N CYS A 22 25.15 39.01 4.06
CA CYS A 22 25.70 39.90 5.10
C CYS A 22 24.47 40.42 5.91
N GLY A 23 24.46 40.95 7.13
CA GLY A 23 25.47 41.30 8.13
C GLY A 23 24.75 41.93 9.34
N GLY A 24 25.42 41.98 10.50
CA GLY A 24 24.89 42.64 11.69
C GLY A 24 25.88 42.62 12.86
N GLY A 25 26.53 43.78 13.07
CA GLY A 25 26.74 44.45 14.36
C GLY A 25 27.45 43.77 15.53
N GLY A 26 28.43 44.51 16.08
CA GLY A 26 28.64 44.59 17.53
C GLY A 26 30.03 44.18 18.02
N GLY A 27 30.87 45.16 18.36
CA GLY A 27 32.10 44.95 19.11
C GLY A 27 32.30 46.07 20.13
N GLU A 28 32.27 45.72 21.42
CA GLU A 28 32.82 46.49 22.53
C GLU A 28 34.15 45.88 22.97
N ALA A 29 35.13 46.72 23.33
CA ALA A 29 35.95 46.61 24.56
C ALA A 29 37.13 47.63 24.57
N GLY A 30 37.15 48.51 25.58
CA GLY A 30 38.17 48.50 26.63
C GLY A 30 39.54 49.21 26.48
N ALA A 31 39.64 50.37 27.15
CA ALA A 31 40.77 50.92 27.95
C ALA A 31 42.00 51.57 27.24
N PRO A 32 42.85 52.40 27.91
CA PRO A 32 42.87 52.86 29.31
C PRO A 32 43.04 54.40 29.55
N LEU A 33 43.17 54.75 30.83
CA LEU A 33 43.22 56.07 31.50
C LEU A 33 44.57 56.83 31.35
N THR A 34 44.51 58.18 31.30
CA THR A 34 45.48 59.11 31.94
C THR A 34 44.81 60.46 32.21
N GLY A 35 44.94 61.00 33.44
CA GLY A 35 44.29 62.23 33.89
C GLY A 35 45.13 63.51 33.81
N THR A 36 44.57 64.64 34.27
CA THR A 36 45.17 65.66 35.17
C THR A 36 44.21 66.86 35.45
N ASN A 37 43.95 67.08 36.74
CA ASN A 37 43.75 68.31 37.56
C ASN A 37 43.34 69.67 36.93
N ASN A 38 42.23 70.29 37.38
CA ASN A 38 42.11 71.37 38.43
C ASN A 38 40.73 72.14 38.33
N PRO A 39 40.13 72.66 39.43
CA PRO A 39 38.84 73.43 39.45
C PRO A 39 39.06 74.95 39.70
N PRO A 40 38.04 75.80 40.00
CA PRO A 40 36.64 75.92 39.53
C PRO A 40 36.29 77.35 39.03
N THR A 41 35.14 77.55 38.36
CA THR A 41 34.38 78.81 38.47
C THR A 41 32.89 78.56 38.33
N ALA A 42 32.13 79.11 39.29
CA ALA A 42 30.69 78.96 39.44
C ALA A 42 29.91 79.66 38.32
N GLY A 43 28.96 78.93 37.72
CA GLY A 43 27.91 79.44 36.86
C GLY A 43 26.57 78.83 37.29
N THR A 44 25.58 79.69 37.44
CA THR A 44 24.18 79.46 37.87
C THR A 44 23.49 78.23 37.26
N PRO A 45 22.61 77.53 38.01
CA PRO A 45 21.89 76.37 37.51
C PRO A 45 20.75 76.78 36.55
N SER A 46 20.90 76.45 35.27
CA SER A 46 19.77 76.28 34.35
C SER A 46 19.30 74.82 34.41
N THR A 47 18.02 74.64 34.71
CA THR A 47 17.32 73.35 34.76
C THR A 47 17.56 72.50 33.50
N PRO A 48 18.02 71.25 33.64
CA PRO A 48 17.96 70.29 32.53
C PRO A 48 16.50 69.97 32.25
N SER A 49 16.06 70.21 31.01
CA SER A 49 14.83 69.64 30.48
C SER A 49 14.90 68.11 30.62
N THR A 50 13.95 67.54 31.34
CA THR A 50 13.70 66.11 31.43
C THR A 50 13.66 65.52 30.02
N PRO A 51 14.39 64.43 29.71
CA PRO A 51 14.11 63.63 28.53
C PRO A 51 12.63 63.26 28.58
N GLY A 52 11.89 63.58 27.52
CA GLY A 52 10.48 63.20 27.42
C GLY A 52 10.35 61.70 27.66
N THR A 53 9.62 61.32 28.70
CA THR A 53 9.11 59.96 28.86
C THR A 53 8.46 59.58 27.54
N PRO A 54 8.87 58.48 26.87
CA PRO A 54 8.10 57.99 25.75
C PRO A 54 6.71 57.72 26.32
N THR A 55 5.71 58.46 25.84
CA THR A 55 4.31 58.10 26.04
C THR A 55 4.13 56.78 25.29
N GLY A 56 4.49 55.68 25.96
CA GLY A 56 4.20 54.34 25.53
C GLY A 56 2.69 54.24 25.46
N GLY A 57 2.15 54.47 24.26
CA GLY A 57 0.77 54.14 23.96
C GLY A 57 0.58 52.70 24.40
N THR A 58 -0.36 52.49 25.32
CA THR A 58 -0.74 51.16 25.78
C THR A 58 -1.10 50.35 24.53
N ALA A 59 -0.23 49.41 24.16
CA ALA A 59 -0.46 48.57 23.00
C ALA A 59 -1.80 47.83 23.19
N THR A 60 -2.68 47.87 22.20
CA THR A 60 -3.92 47.12 22.23
C THR A 60 -3.63 45.66 21.87
N ALA A 61 -4.25 44.73 22.58
CA ALA A 61 -4.15 43.31 22.25
C ALA A 61 -4.60 43.04 20.80
N PRO A 62 -4.04 42.00 20.13
CA PRO A 62 -4.41 41.71 18.75
C PRO A 62 -5.87 41.31 18.62
N THR A 63 -6.46 41.52 17.45
CA THR A 63 -7.83 41.07 17.13
C THR A 63 -7.85 40.25 15.84
N PHE A 64 -8.58 39.15 15.81
CA PHE A 64 -8.74 38.35 14.60
C PHE A 64 -9.76 38.99 13.66
N GLN A 65 -9.36 39.18 12.39
CA GLN A 65 -10.24 39.53 11.28
C GLN A 65 -10.78 38.28 10.58
N THR A 66 -9.94 37.25 10.45
CA THR A 66 -10.33 35.94 9.93
C THR A 66 -9.81 34.84 10.86
N GLN A 67 -10.70 33.89 11.15
CA GLN A 67 -10.40 32.69 11.92
C GLN A 67 -9.91 31.57 10.98
N PRO A 68 -9.12 30.61 11.48
CA PRO A 68 -8.75 29.47 10.66
C PRO A 68 -9.99 28.61 10.38
N ALA A 69 -10.13 28.15 9.13
CA ALA A 69 -11.24 27.28 8.72
C ALA A 69 -10.87 25.80 8.86
N ASN A 70 -11.87 24.94 9.08
CA ASN A 70 -11.70 23.48 9.02
C ASN A 70 -11.19 23.06 7.64
N ALA A 71 -10.38 22.01 7.59
CA ALA A 71 -9.80 21.50 6.35
C ALA A 71 -10.16 20.02 6.15
N SER A 72 -10.52 19.66 4.90
CA SER A 72 -10.81 18.28 4.52
C SER A 72 -9.91 17.79 3.39
N VAL A 73 -9.00 16.87 3.70
CA VAL A 73 -7.95 16.40 2.77
C VAL A 73 -7.96 14.88 2.60
N LEU A 74 -7.41 14.40 1.49
CA LEU A 74 -7.14 12.97 1.30
C LEU A 74 -5.97 12.53 2.21
N THR A 75 -5.87 11.24 2.48
CA THR A 75 -4.66 10.66 3.08
C THR A 75 -3.43 11.02 2.25
N ASP A 76 -2.31 11.29 2.92
CA ASP A 76 -1.02 11.72 2.36
C ASP A 76 -1.02 13.12 1.71
N ALA A 77 -2.14 13.85 1.73
CA ALA A 77 -2.19 15.25 1.32
C ALA A 77 -1.90 16.20 2.50
N THR A 78 -1.48 17.42 2.20
CA THR A 78 -1.25 18.49 3.19
C THR A 78 -2.49 19.37 3.35
N ALA A 79 -2.77 19.84 4.56
CA ALA A 79 -3.77 20.88 4.82
C ALA A 79 -3.10 22.23 5.12
N SER A 80 -3.75 23.34 4.74
CA SER A 80 -3.28 24.69 5.06
C SER A 80 -4.32 25.44 5.88
N PHE A 81 -3.88 26.03 6.98
CA PHE A 81 -4.67 26.86 7.88
C PHE A 81 -4.14 28.29 7.84
N THR A 82 -5.02 29.28 7.76
CA THR A 82 -4.65 30.69 7.61
C THR A 82 -5.45 31.56 8.55
N VAL A 83 -4.82 32.62 9.08
CA VAL A 83 -5.49 33.67 9.85
C VAL A 83 -5.10 35.05 9.37
N THR A 84 -5.95 36.02 9.64
CA THR A 84 -5.66 37.44 9.51
C THR A 84 -5.98 38.09 10.84
N ALA A 85 -5.01 38.79 11.42
CA ALA A 85 -5.14 39.50 12.69
C ALA A 85 -4.65 40.94 12.52
N SER A 86 -5.23 41.85 13.30
CA SER A 86 -4.84 43.26 13.33
C SER A 86 -4.19 43.63 14.67
N GLY A 87 -3.26 44.57 14.62
CA GLY A 87 -2.42 45.01 15.74
C GLY A 87 -0.99 45.31 15.29
N SER A 88 -0.18 45.90 16.17
CA SER A 88 1.25 46.13 15.92
C SER A 88 2.11 44.98 16.43
N ASP A 89 3.27 44.77 15.82
CA ASP A 89 4.31 43.82 16.24
C ASP A 89 3.80 42.40 16.56
N LEU A 90 2.95 41.86 15.68
CA LEU A 90 2.29 40.58 15.89
C LEU A 90 3.26 39.39 15.80
N VAL A 91 3.25 38.55 16.84
CA VAL A 91 3.94 37.26 16.88
C VAL A 91 2.91 36.15 16.88
N TYR A 92 3.10 35.16 16.01
CA TYR A 92 2.22 34.01 15.85
C TYR A 92 2.89 32.77 16.42
N GLN A 93 2.09 31.88 17.01
CA GLN A 93 2.50 30.53 17.37
C GLN A 93 1.35 29.56 17.12
N TRP A 94 1.50 28.69 16.13
CA TRP A 94 0.52 27.64 15.87
C TRP A 94 0.63 26.50 16.89
N LYS A 95 -0.52 25.94 17.22
CA LYS A 95 -0.69 24.83 18.15
C LYS A 95 -1.48 23.71 17.49
N ARG A 96 -1.09 22.47 17.78
CA ARG A 96 -1.81 21.24 17.43
C ARG A 96 -2.27 20.57 18.71
N ASN A 97 -3.58 20.38 18.86
CA ASN A 97 -4.19 19.80 20.06
C ASN A 97 -3.70 20.46 21.37
N GLY A 98 -3.45 21.78 21.33
CA GLY A 98 -2.97 22.56 22.47
C GLY A 98 -1.44 22.65 22.63
N ALA A 99 -0.66 21.82 21.95
CA ALA A 99 0.81 21.84 22.00
C ALA A 99 1.41 22.71 20.88
N ASP A 100 2.49 23.43 21.17
CA ASP A 100 3.17 24.28 20.19
C ASP A 100 3.79 23.47 19.05
N ILE A 101 3.61 23.96 17.83
CA ILE A 101 4.27 23.42 16.64
C ILE A 101 5.57 24.20 16.45
N ALA A 102 6.71 23.54 16.62
CA ALA A 102 8.02 24.18 16.53
C ALA A 102 8.22 24.91 15.19
N GLY A 103 8.60 26.19 15.25
CA GLY A 103 8.87 27.03 14.09
C GLY A 103 7.64 27.53 13.32
N ALA A 104 6.42 27.17 13.73
CA ALA A 104 5.20 27.60 13.06
C ALA A 104 4.77 29.00 13.55
N THR A 105 5.47 30.04 13.07
CA THR A 105 5.29 31.44 13.51
C THR A 105 4.78 32.39 12.43
N SER A 106 4.18 31.84 11.37
CA SER A 106 3.62 32.61 10.24
C SER A 106 2.11 32.78 10.35
N THR A 107 1.52 33.67 9.53
CA THR A 107 0.05 33.85 9.40
C THR A 107 -0.66 32.62 8.85
N SER A 108 0.09 31.69 8.27
CA SER A 108 -0.39 30.39 7.80
C SER A 108 0.46 29.25 8.37
N TYR A 109 -0.15 28.07 8.44
CA TYR A 109 0.51 26.82 8.75
C TYR A 109 0.05 25.72 7.78
N THR A 110 1.01 25.02 7.19
CA THR A 110 0.76 23.85 6.34
C THR A 110 1.23 22.59 7.07
N THR A 111 0.35 21.60 7.17
CA THR A 111 0.67 20.32 7.84
C THR A 111 1.68 19.53 7.00
N PRO A 112 2.46 18.63 7.62
CA PRO A 112 3.02 17.47 6.90
C PRO A 112 1.90 16.66 6.21
N PRO A 113 2.26 15.74 5.28
CA PRO A 113 1.31 14.77 4.73
C PRO A 113 0.47 14.11 5.82
N ALA A 114 -0.85 14.23 5.71
CA ALA A 114 -1.75 13.79 6.76
C ALA A 114 -1.90 12.26 6.77
N THR A 115 -1.78 11.68 7.95
CA THR A 115 -1.98 10.25 8.22
C THR A 115 -3.27 10.03 9.00
N TYR A 116 -3.75 8.79 9.12
CA TYR A 116 -4.94 8.46 9.93
C TYR A 116 -4.86 9.01 11.37
N ALA A 117 -3.66 9.10 11.95
CA ALA A 117 -3.43 9.64 13.30
C ALA A 117 -3.68 11.15 13.40
N ASN A 118 -3.79 11.85 12.26
CA ASN A 118 -4.11 13.27 12.20
C ASN A 118 -5.61 13.55 12.11
N HIS A 119 -6.44 12.52 11.90
CA HIS A 119 -7.87 12.70 11.77
C HIS A 119 -8.47 13.26 13.06
N GLY A 120 -9.16 14.39 12.97
CA GLY A 120 -9.79 15.07 14.10
C GLY A 120 -8.87 16.03 14.86
N ASP A 121 -7.59 16.13 14.48
CA ASP A 121 -6.67 17.12 15.05
C ASP A 121 -7.25 18.53 14.97
N ARG A 122 -7.00 19.31 16.02
CA ARG A 122 -7.41 20.71 16.13
C ARG A 122 -6.21 21.63 16.08
N TYR A 123 -6.27 22.60 15.18
CA TYR A 123 -5.26 23.63 14.99
C TYR A 123 -5.78 24.96 15.52
N THR A 124 -5.00 25.58 16.39
CA THR A 124 -5.23 26.94 16.89
C THR A 124 -3.97 27.76 16.68
N VAL A 125 -4.10 29.08 16.66
CA VAL A 125 -2.95 29.98 16.67
C VAL A 125 -3.11 30.99 17.80
N VAL A 126 -2.04 31.19 18.55
CA VAL A 126 -1.93 32.28 19.51
C VAL A 126 -1.26 33.45 18.79
N VAL A 127 -1.91 34.61 18.81
CA VAL A 127 -1.35 35.85 18.28
C VAL A 127 -1.13 36.79 19.45
N SER A 128 0.09 37.31 19.57
CA SER A 128 0.51 38.15 20.71
C SER A 128 1.26 39.39 20.26
N ASN A 129 1.17 40.44 21.08
CA ASN A 129 2.00 41.64 21.00
C ASN A 129 2.20 42.21 22.42
N LYS A 130 2.78 43.41 22.55
CA LYS A 130 2.97 44.08 23.86
C LYS A 130 1.66 44.37 24.62
N GLY A 131 0.53 44.37 23.92
CA GLY A 131 -0.79 44.63 24.48
C GLY A 131 -1.51 43.41 25.04
N GLY A 132 -1.01 42.20 24.75
CA GLY A 132 -1.59 40.93 25.22
C GLY A 132 -1.58 39.86 24.15
N SER A 133 -2.37 38.80 24.37
CA SER A 133 -2.49 37.66 23.46
C SER A 133 -3.93 37.22 23.28
N VAL A 134 -4.28 36.82 22.06
CA VAL A 134 -5.56 36.18 21.73
C VAL A 134 -5.33 34.82 21.10
N THR A 135 -6.23 33.87 21.36
CA THR A 135 -6.20 32.53 20.74
C THR A 135 -7.34 32.41 19.74
N SER A 136 -7.06 31.85 18.57
CA SER A 136 -8.07 31.63 17.54
C SER A 136 -9.12 30.59 17.95
N ASN A 137 -10.21 30.53 17.21
CA ASN A 137 -11.07 29.33 17.19
C ASN A 137 -10.25 28.12 16.71
N ALA A 138 -10.67 26.93 17.12
CA ALA A 138 -10.05 25.68 16.68
C ALA A 138 -10.55 25.29 15.28
N ALA A 139 -9.62 25.12 14.35
CA ALA A 139 -9.88 24.52 13.04
C ALA A 139 -9.58 23.02 13.09
N GLN A 140 -10.53 22.19 12.68
CA GLN A 140 -10.38 20.74 12.64
C GLN A 140 -9.85 20.26 11.29
N LEU A 141 -8.92 19.30 11.32
CA LEU A 141 -8.49 18.51 10.17
C LEU A 141 -9.34 17.24 10.07
N THR A 142 -10.04 17.08 8.95
CA THR A 142 -10.84 15.89 8.64
C THR A 142 -10.26 15.18 7.43
N LEU A 143 -9.96 13.89 7.57
CA LEU A 143 -9.60 13.07 6.42
C LEU A 143 -10.84 12.64 5.64
N LYS A 144 -10.71 12.55 4.32
CA LYS A 144 -11.74 12.02 3.43
C LYS A 144 -11.20 10.87 2.59
N LEU A 145 -12.07 9.92 2.28
CA LEU A 145 -11.75 8.81 1.37
C LEU A 145 -11.61 9.31 -0.07
N SER A 146 -10.66 8.75 -0.80
CA SER A 146 -10.64 8.83 -2.27
C SER A 146 -11.82 8.05 -2.88
N ALA A 147 -12.06 8.19 -4.19
CA ALA A 147 -13.06 7.38 -4.88
C ALA A 147 -12.78 5.86 -4.76
N ASN A 148 -11.50 5.45 -4.86
CA ASN A 148 -11.12 4.03 -4.72
C ASN A 148 -11.39 3.50 -3.31
N GLN A 149 -11.08 4.31 -2.28
CA GLN A 149 -11.28 3.94 -0.89
C GLN A 149 -12.79 3.90 -0.53
N GLN A 150 -13.59 4.84 -1.04
CA GLN A 150 -15.05 4.81 -0.90
C GLN A 150 -15.65 3.56 -1.54
N ALA A 151 -15.23 3.22 -2.76
CA ALA A 151 -15.70 2.03 -3.45
C ALA A 151 -15.32 0.76 -2.67
N PHE A 152 -14.09 0.65 -2.18
CA PHE A 152 -13.64 -0.45 -1.35
C PHE A 152 -14.50 -0.61 -0.08
N GLU A 153 -14.67 0.47 0.69
CA GLU A 153 -15.46 0.45 1.93
C GLU A 153 -16.94 0.12 1.68
N SER A 154 -17.51 0.55 0.55
CA SER A 154 -18.93 0.35 0.23
C SER A 154 -19.40 -1.11 0.24
N THR A 155 -18.48 -2.08 0.13
CA THR A 155 -18.80 -3.51 0.15
C THR A 155 -18.20 -4.27 1.31
N ILE A 156 -17.08 -3.79 1.87
CA ILE A 156 -16.33 -4.55 2.89
C ILE A 156 -16.56 -4.02 4.31
N LEU A 157 -16.90 -2.74 4.49
CA LEU A 157 -17.00 -2.13 5.82
C LEU A 157 -18.35 -2.45 6.48
N SER A 158 -18.33 -2.91 7.74
CA SER A 158 -19.53 -3.08 8.57
C SER A 158 -20.39 -1.80 8.59
N PRO A 159 -21.73 -1.90 8.46
CA PRO A 159 -22.57 -3.09 8.59
C PRO A 159 -22.78 -3.90 7.31
N GLN A 160 -22.05 -3.61 6.22
CA GLN A 160 -22.16 -4.42 5.00
C GLN A 160 -21.73 -5.86 5.28
N PRO A 161 -22.40 -6.87 4.71
CA PRO A 161 -22.14 -8.30 4.98
C PRO A 161 -20.74 -8.78 4.55
N GLY A 162 -19.97 -7.92 3.88
CA GLY A 162 -18.64 -8.20 3.37
C GLY A 162 -18.61 -8.26 1.84
N ASN A 163 -17.39 -8.34 1.30
CA ASN A 163 -17.18 -8.59 -0.11
C ASN A 163 -16.86 -10.06 -0.36
N PHE A 164 -17.33 -10.58 -1.48
CA PHE A 164 -17.28 -12.02 -1.76
C PHE A 164 -16.32 -12.31 -2.92
N ASN A 165 -15.51 -13.36 -2.75
CA ASN A 165 -14.72 -13.94 -3.83
C ASN A 165 -15.40 -15.21 -4.31
N LEU A 166 -15.32 -15.51 -5.61
CA LEU A 166 -15.62 -16.86 -6.10
C LEU A 166 -14.33 -17.61 -6.40
N LEU A 167 -14.30 -18.89 -6.07
CA LEU A 167 -13.26 -19.82 -6.49
C LEU A 167 -13.91 -20.97 -7.23
N TRP A 168 -13.33 -21.36 -8.36
CA TRP A 168 -13.91 -22.41 -9.18
C TRP A 168 -12.87 -23.23 -9.92
N SER A 169 -13.23 -24.48 -10.16
CA SER A 169 -12.67 -25.35 -11.19
C SER A 169 -13.87 -25.92 -11.92
N LEU A 170 -14.23 -25.35 -13.06
CA LEU A 170 -15.42 -25.72 -13.82
C LEU A 170 -15.03 -25.98 -15.27
N ARG A 171 -15.64 -27.00 -15.86
CA ARG A 171 -15.49 -27.28 -17.28
C ARG A 171 -16.31 -26.27 -18.09
N LEU A 172 -15.71 -25.72 -19.14
CA LEU A 172 -16.37 -24.80 -20.07
C LEU A 172 -17.52 -25.45 -20.85
N SER A 173 -17.49 -26.77 -20.99
CA SER A 173 -18.53 -27.56 -21.65
C SER A 173 -18.64 -28.94 -21.00
N GLY A 174 -19.77 -29.62 -21.23
CA GLY A 174 -20.02 -30.96 -20.71
C GLY A 174 -20.33 -31.01 -19.20
N PRO A 175 -20.51 -32.22 -18.64
CA PRO A 175 -20.89 -32.41 -17.25
C PRO A 175 -19.73 -32.11 -16.30
N GLN A 176 -20.08 -31.57 -15.13
CA GLN A 176 -19.15 -31.35 -14.01
C GLN A 176 -18.99 -32.63 -13.18
N VAL A 177 -17.81 -32.85 -12.62
CA VAL A 177 -17.46 -34.04 -11.84
C VAL A 177 -17.08 -33.64 -10.42
N SER A 178 -17.84 -34.08 -9.43
CA SER A 178 -17.55 -33.80 -8.02
C SER A 178 -16.18 -34.37 -7.61
N GLY A 179 -15.44 -33.64 -6.79
CA GLY A 179 -14.05 -33.97 -6.39
C GLY A 179 -12.98 -33.47 -7.36
N SER A 180 -13.32 -33.21 -8.63
CA SER A 180 -12.42 -32.53 -9.59
C SER A 180 -12.87 -31.11 -9.90
N ASN A 181 -14.19 -30.89 -9.92
CA ASN A 181 -14.82 -29.61 -10.15
C ASN A 181 -15.42 -29.06 -8.85
N PHE A 182 -15.37 -27.74 -8.69
CA PHE A 182 -15.93 -27.03 -7.56
C PHE A 182 -16.37 -25.62 -7.95
N LEU A 183 -17.33 -25.08 -7.21
CA LEU A 183 -17.72 -23.68 -7.24
C LEU A 183 -18.05 -23.24 -5.81
N MET A 184 -17.26 -22.31 -5.28
CA MET A 184 -17.36 -21.87 -3.89
C MET A 184 -17.22 -20.36 -3.77
N SER A 185 -17.61 -19.83 -2.61
CA SER A 185 -17.30 -18.44 -2.24
C SER A 185 -16.81 -18.34 -0.80
N ASP A 186 -15.87 -17.43 -0.58
CA ASP A 186 -15.55 -16.87 0.73
C ASP A 186 -15.96 -15.40 0.79
N PHE A 187 -15.88 -14.80 1.98
CA PHE A 187 -16.08 -13.36 2.17
C PHE A 187 -15.16 -12.79 3.23
N GLY A 188 -14.86 -11.49 3.10
CA GLY A 188 -14.15 -10.71 4.11
C GLY A 188 -14.92 -9.44 4.47
N GLN A 189 -14.77 -8.99 5.72
CA GLN A 189 -15.43 -7.79 6.24
C GLN A 189 -14.48 -7.01 7.15
N LEU A 190 -14.44 -5.69 7.01
CA LEU A 190 -13.75 -4.78 7.92
C LEU A 190 -14.71 -4.31 9.01
N ALA A 191 -14.24 -4.33 10.26
CA ALA A 191 -15.00 -3.80 11.39
C ALA A 191 -15.00 -2.25 11.41
N LEU A 192 -13.86 -1.64 11.08
CA LEU A 192 -13.64 -0.20 11.14
C LEU A 192 -12.96 0.28 9.85
N SER A 193 -13.11 1.57 9.55
CA SER A 193 -12.44 2.19 8.40
C SER A 193 -10.94 2.40 8.69
N PRO A 194 -10.04 2.01 7.77
CA PRO A 194 -8.63 2.37 7.87
C PRO A 194 -8.34 3.88 7.86
N LEU A 195 -9.25 4.71 7.35
CA LEU A 195 -9.09 6.16 7.27
C LEU A 195 -8.87 6.79 8.65
N THR A 196 -9.63 6.31 9.64
CA THR A 196 -9.67 6.91 10.98
C THR A 196 -9.11 5.99 12.06
N ASN A 197 -8.90 4.70 11.75
CA ASN A 197 -8.42 3.70 12.71
C ASN A 197 -7.07 3.08 12.33
N GLY A 198 -6.43 3.57 11.26
CA GLY A 198 -5.17 3.01 10.76
C GLY A 198 -5.35 1.60 10.19
N PRO A 199 -4.27 0.86 9.92
CA PRO A 199 -4.35 -0.45 9.28
C PRO A 199 -5.31 -1.41 10.01
N GLN A 200 -6.27 -1.99 9.27
CA GLN A 200 -7.30 -2.87 9.82
C GLN A 200 -7.13 -4.30 9.30
N THR A 201 -7.14 -5.27 10.20
CA THR A 201 -7.08 -6.69 9.85
C THR A 201 -8.49 -7.27 9.74
N TYR A 202 -8.71 -8.08 8.71
CA TYR A 202 -9.87 -8.96 8.61
C TYR A 202 -9.47 -10.37 8.20
N ARG A 203 -10.34 -11.32 8.48
CA ARG A 203 -10.18 -12.72 8.10
C ARG A 203 -11.18 -13.05 7.01
N GLN A 204 -10.72 -13.72 5.95
CA GLN A 204 -11.64 -14.39 5.03
C GLN A 204 -12.39 -15.48 5.81
N SER A 205 -13.68 -15.64 5.56
CA SER A 205 -14.43 -16.79 6.07
C SER A 205 -13.94 -18.09 5.44
N ASP A 206 -14.32 -19.21 6.04
CA ASP A 206 -14.15 -20.50 5.38
C ASP A 206 -15.02 -20.54 4.11
N PRO A 207 -14.50 -21.10 3.00
CA PRO A 207 -15.25 -21.14 1.76
C PRO A 207 -16.49 -22.01 1.90
N THR A 208 -17.58 -21.55 1.30
CA THR A 208 -18.87 -22.24 1.24
C THR A 208 -19.18 -22.65 -0.19
N SER A 209 -19.77 -23.83 -0.39
CA SER A 209 -20.18 -24.27 -1.73
C SER A 209 -21.31 -23.39 -2.24
N LEU A 210 -21.25 -23.01 -3.51
CA LEU A 210 -22.38 -22.42 -4.23
C LEU A 210 -23.18 -23.45 -5.02
N SER A 211 -22.68 -24.68 -5.08
CA SER A 211 -23.28 -25.78 -5.80
C SER A 211 -23.90 -26.77 -4.81
N PRO A 212 -25.16 -27.21 -5.02
CA PRO A 212 -25.74 -28.29 -4.23
C PRO A 212 -25.15 -29.69 -4.49
N LYS A 213 -24.45 -29.95 -5.62
CA LYS A 213 -23.93 -31.31 -5.94
C LYS A 213 -22.42 -31.42 -6.03
N LEU A 214 -21.68 -30.31 -6.13
CA LEU A 214 -20.22 -30.33 -6.07
C LEU A 214 -19.74 -30.21 -4.61
N ALA A 215 -18.74 -31.02 -4.28
CA ALA A 215 -18.11 -31.00 -2.97
C ALA A 215 -17.28 -29.71 -2.75
N LEU A 216 -17.09 -29.36 -1.48
CA LEU A 216 -16.10 -28.37 -1.08
C LEU A 216 -14.71 -28.88 -1.44
N PHE A 217 -13.92 -28.02 -2.08
CA PHE A 217 -12.51 -28.25 -2.32
C PHE A 217 -11.70 -27.53 -1.23
N SER A 218 -10.62 -28.16 -0.76
CA SER A 218 -9.68 -27.54 0.18
C SER A 218 -8.40 -27.20 -0.58
N PRO A 219 -8.26 -25.95 -1.07
CA PRO A 219 -7.04 -25.54 -1.74
C PRO A 219 -5.85 -25.65 -0.80
N THR A 220 -4.65 -25.91 -1.33
CA THR A 220 -3.42 -25.79 -0.55
C THR A 220 -2.99 -24.33 -0.44
N GLY A 221 -2.33 -23.98 0.66
CA GLY A 221 -1.79 -22.63 0.86
C GLY A 221 -0.74 -22.25 -0.19
N THR A 222 -0.58 -20.95 -0.43
CA THR A 222 0.51 -20.42 -1.25
C THR A 222 1.77 -20.30 -0.40
N ARG A 223 2.95 -20.55 -0.97
CA ARG A 223 4.22 -20.46 -0.26
C ARG A 223 5.07 -19.34 -0.82
N VAL A 224 5.67 -18.55 0.05
CA VAL A 224 6.58 -17.47 -0.34
C VAL A 224 7.88 -17.53 0.45
N LEU A 225 8.99 -17.15 -0.17
CA LEU A 225 10.25 -16.91 0.53
C LEU A 225 10.22 -15.49 1.08
N LYS A 226 10.21 -15.37 2.41
CA LYS A 226 10.13 -14.09 3.12
C LYS A 226 11.02 -14.13 4.35
N ASP A 227 11.86 -13.11 4.49
CA ASP A 227 12.78 -12.94 5.62
C ASP A 227 13.65 -14.20 5.86
N GLY A 228 14.15 -14.79 4.76
CA GLY A 228 15.02 -15.96 4.78
C GLY A 228 14.33 -17.30 5.04
N ALA A 229 13.00 -17.32 5.16
CA ALA A 229 12.23 -18.53 5.45
C ALA A 229 11.06 -18.72 4.48
N VAL A 230 10.68 -19.98 4.26
CA VAL A 230 9.45 -20.30 3.53
C VAL A 230 8.25 -20.09 4.45
N ARG A 231 7.37 -19.17 4.07
CA ARG A 231 6.13 -18.83 4.77
C ARG A 231 4.93 -19.34 4.00
N VAL A 232 3.91 -19.80 4.72
CA VAL A 232 2.66 -20.29 4.13
C VAL A 232 1.58 -19.23 4.30
N VAL A 233 1.02 -18.78 3.19
CA VAL A 233 -0.24 -18.05 3.14
C VAL A 233 -1.37 -19.08 3.09
N PRO A 234 -2.22 -19.17 4.11
CA PRO A 234 -3.30 -20.14 4.14
C PRO A 234 -4.31 -19.82 3.04
N SER A 235 -4.82 -20.87 2.41
CA SER A 235 -5.80 -20.81 1.33
C SER A 235 -7.24 -20.62 1.84
N THR A 236 -7.50 -21.00 3.09
CA THR A 236 -8.77 -20.78 3.80
C THR A 236 -8.50 -19.98 5.07
N GLY A 237 -9.45 -19.13 5.44
CA GLY A 237 -9.29 -18.34 6.66
C GLY A 237 -8.14 -17.32 6.60
N GLY A 238 -7.66 -16.95 5.40
CA GLY A 238 -6.52 -16.05 5.27
C GLY A 238 -6.77 -14.69 5.90
N ALA A 239 -5.86 -14.26 6.79
CA ALA A 239 -5.87 -12.93 7.36
C ALA A 239 -5.23 -11.93 6.40
N GLN A 240 -5.87 -10.79 6.23
CA GLN A 240 -5.38 -9.68 5.41
C GLN A 240 -5.49 -8.39 6.21
N ARG A 241 -4.55 -7.47 5.99
CA ARG A 241 -4.59 -6.14 6.59
C ARG A 241 -4.73 -5.08 5.51
N ALA A 242 -5.81 -4.31 5.58
CA ALA A 242 -6.10 -3.20 4.69
C ALA A 242 -5.56 -1.89 5.28
N SER A 243 -4.94 -1.07 4.44
CA SER A 243 -4.50 0.29 4.78
C SER A 243 -4.60 1.20 3.55
N TYR A 244 -4.53 2.50 3.75
CA TYR A 244 -4.61 3.50 2.68
C TYR A 244 -3.23 4.08 2.37
N VAL A 245 -2.93 4.17 1.07
CA VAL A 245 -1.70 4.74 0.53
C VAL A 245 -2.09 5.64 -0.64
N GLY A 246 -1.92 6.95 -0.47
CA GLY A 246 -2.44 7.96 -1.37
C GLY A 246 -3.94 7.78 -1.60
N SER A 247 -4.34 7.66 -2.87
CA SER A 247 -5.71 7.39 -3.27
C SER A 247 -6.11 5.92 -3.20
N ASP A 248 -5.19 4.99 -2.95
CA ASP A 248 -5.39 3.57 -3.22
C ASP A 248 -5.46 2.74 -1.94
N VAL A 249 -5.74 1.45 -2.12
CA VAL A 249 -5.88 0.48 -1.01
C VAL A 249 -4.71 -0.48 -1.03
N ARG A 250 -3.88 -0.45 0.02
CA ARG A 250 -2.86 -1.47 0.25
C ARG A 250 -3.47 -2.64 1.01
N MET A 251 -3.26 -3.84 0.47
CA MET A 251 -3.58 -5.09 1.13
C MET A 251 -2.29 -5.83 1.48
N ASP A 252 -2.04 -6.05 2.76
CA ASP A 252 -1.01 -6.95 3.24
C ASP A 252 -1.61 -8.33 3.45
N ILE A 253 -1.09 -9.34 2.75
CA ILE A 253 -1.51 -10.73 2.89
C ILE A 253 -0.62 -11.36 3.95
N LEU A 254 -1.24 -11.88 5.01
CA LEU A 254 -0.51 -12.41 6.16
C LEU A 254 -0.24 -13.90 6.00
N ALA A 255 0.90 -14.34 6.52
CA ALA A 255 1.21 -15.75 6.67
C ALA A 255 0.28 -16.41 7.72
N ASN A 256 0.36 -17.73 7.84
CA ASN A 256 -0.43 -18.53 8.78
C ASN A 256 -0.24 -18.14 10.26
N ASP A 257 0.84 -17.45 10.61
CA ASP A 257 1.07 -16.84 11.93
C ASP A 257 0.22 -15.58 12.19
N ASN A 258 -0.57 -15.13 11.20
CA ASN A 258 -1.41 -13.93 11.21
C ASN A 258 -0.69 -12.64 11.58
N THR A 259 0.64 -12.58 11.47
CA THR A 259 1.45 -11.43 11.89
C THR A 259 2.47 -11.05 10.82
N THR A 260 3.15 -12.04 10.23
CA THR A 260 4.14 -11.84 9.17
C THR A 260 3.43 -11.46 7.87
N VAL A 261 3.80 -10.32 7.29
CA VAL A 261 3.35 -9.94 5.94
C VAL A 261 4.10 -10.80 4.93
N ALA A 262 3.40 -11.76 4.33
CA ALA A 262 3.95 -12.64 3.31
C ALA A 262 4.25 -11.87 2.01
N TYR A 263 3.28 -11.08 1.56
CA TYR A 263 3.42 -10.13 0.45
C TYR A 263 2.34 -9.06 0.55
N SER A 264 2.52 -7.96 -0.18
CA SER A 264 1.56 -6.85 -0.24
C SER A 264 1.11 -6.59 -1.67
N THR A 265 -0.07 -6.00 -1.81
CA THR A 265 -0.59 -5.53 -3.11
C THR A 265 -1.18 -4.14 -2.97
N ILE A 266 -1.15 -3.35 -4.04
CA ILE A 266 -1.94 -2.11 -4.18
C ILE A 266 -3.13 -2.40 -5.08
N ARG A 267 -4.32 -2.01 -4.64
CA ARG A 267 -5.56 -2.02 -5.41
C ARG A 267 -5.96 -0.60 -5.76
N SER A 268 -6.23 -0.35 -7.04
CA SER A 268 -6.53 0.95 -7.61
C SER A 268 -7.62 0.83 -8.68
N GLU A 269 -8.04 1.97 -9.24
CA GLU A 269 -8.98 2.03 -10.38
C GLU A 269 -10.29 1.26 -10.10
N TYR A 270 -10.85 1.47 -8.92
CA TYR A 270 -12.09 0.80 -8.53
C TYR A 270 -13.26 1.32 -9.36
N GLN A 271 -14.09 0.38 -9.83
CA GLN A 271 -15.33 0.66 -10.52
C GLN A 271 -16.43 -0.19 -9.88
N ALA A 272 -17.48 0.46 -9.39
CA ALA A 272 -18.68 -0.22 -8.93
C ALA A 272 -19.64 -0.38 -10.11
N VAL A 273 -20.03 -1.62 -10.39
CA VAL A 273 -20.89 -1.95 -11.53
C VAL A 273 -22.15 -2.64 -11.01
N ALA A 274 -23.30 -2.05 -11.33
CA ALA A 274 -24.60 -2.63 -11.00
C ALA A 274 -24.90 -3.84 -11.90
N LEU A 275 -25.52 -4.86 -11.31
CA LEU A 275 -26.02 -6.04 -12.01
C LEU A 275 -27.54 -6.01 -11.94
N THR A 276 -28.19 -5.88 -13.09
CA THR A 276 -29.64 -5.76 -13.21
C THR A 276 -30.15 -6.71 -14.28
N GLY A 277 -31.43 -7.10 -14.21
CA GLY A 277 -32.03 -8.00 -15.19
C GLY A 277 -31.65 -9.46 -14.94
N THR A 278 -31.57 -10.24 -16.02
CA THR A 278 -31.22 -11.66 -15.94
C THR A 278 -29.72 -11.84 -15.81
N LEU A 279 -29.29 -12.98 -15.27
CA LEU A 279 -27.89 -13.35 -15.18
C LEU A 279 -27.22 -13.39 -16.56
N GLY A 280 -27.94 -13.85 -17.59
CA GLY A 280 -27.48 -13.88 -18.97
C GLY A 280 -27.22 -12.48 -19.56
N SER A 281 -27.90 -11.44 -19.07
CA SER A 281 -27.67 -10.05 -19.48
C SER A 281 -26.55 -9.35 -18.72
N ALA A 282 -25.79 -10.06 -17.87
CA ALA A 282 -24.64 -9.47 -17.19
C ALA A 282 -23.62 -8.89 -18.20
N PRO A 283 -22.89 -7.81 -17.83
CA PRO A 283 -21.85 -7.22 -18.67
C PRO A 283 -20.84 -8.26 -19.16
N ASP A 284 -20.35 -8.10 -20.39
CA ASP A 284 -19.41 -9.08 -20.98
C ASP A 284 -18.13 -9.22 -20.15
N GLU A 285 -17.61 -8.14 -19.58
CA GLU A 285 -16.44 -8.21 -18.69
C GLU A 285 -16.69 -9.06 -17.42
N PHE A 286 -17.92 -9.06 -16.90
CA PHE A 286 -18.30 -9.87 -15.76
C PHE A 286 -18.39 -11.34 -16.16
N LYS A 287 -19.02 -11.63 -17.30
CA LYS A 287 -19.12 -12.98 -17.85
C LYS A 287 -17.75 -13.52 -18.24
N HIS A 288 -16.86 -12.71 -18.80
CA HIS A 288 -15.47 -13.10 -19.11
C HIS A 288 -14.69 -13.43 -17.84
N PHE A 289 -14.84 -12.65 -16.76
CA PHE A 289 -14.17 -12.96 -15.50
C PHE A 289 -14.63 -14.31 -14.94
N TYR A 290 -15.94 -14.58 -14.97
CA TYR A 290 -16.53 -15.84 -14.54
C TYR A 290 -16.84 -16.77 -15.71
N ASN A 291 -15.95 -16.82 -16.73
CA ASN A 291 -16.22 -17.49 -18.01
C ASN A 291 -16.76 -18.91 -17.85
N ALA A 292 -16.15 -19.71 -16.96
CA ALA A 292 -16.58 -21.09 -16.76
C ALA A 292 -17.95 -21.25 -16.10
N VAL A 293 -18.45 -20.23 -15.41
CA VAL A 293 -19.81 -20.19 -14.85
C VAL A 293 -20.84 -19.86 -15.94
N PHE A 294 -20.51 -18.94 -16.84
CA PHE A 294 -21.44 -18.42 -17.85
C PHE A 294 -21.41 -19.18 -19.19
N ALA A 295 -20.28 -19.78 -19.56
CA ALA A 295 -20.13 -20.49 -20.84
C ALA A 295 -20.86 -21.84 -20.85
N ASN A 296 -20.97 -22.51 -19.70
CA ASN A 296 -21.58 -23.82 -19.60
C ASN A 296 -23.05 -23.70 -19.12
N SER A 297 -24.00 -23.87 -20.04
CA SER A 297 -25.44 -23.81 -19.73
C SER A 297 -25.92 -24.86 -18.73
N GLY A 298 -25.13 -25.92 -18.52
CA GLY A 298 -25.37 -26.91 -17.47
C GLY A 298 -25.04 -26.41 -16.07
N VAL A 299 -24.20 -25.37 -15.92
CA VAL A 299 -23.76 -24.82 -14.63
C VAL A 299 -24.75 -23.82 -14.05
N LEU A 300 -25.19 -22.87 -14.86
CA LEU A 300 -25.96 -21.69 -14.42
C LEU A 300 -27.28 -21.55 -15.17
N ASP A 301 -28.33 -21.16 -14.47
CA ASP A 301 -29.57 -20.69 -15.10
C ASP A 301 -29.42 -19.20 -15.46
N SER A 302 -29.09 -18.94 -16.73
CA SER A 302 -28.92 -17.57 -17.23
C SER A 302 -30.24 -16.79 -17.28
N THR A 303 -31.40 -17.42 -17.13
CA THR A 303 -32.71 -16.75 -17.13
C THR A 303 -33.12 -16.25 -15.74
N ALA A 304 -32.45 -16.72 -14.68
CA ALA A 304 -32.64 -16.22 -13.33
C ALA A 304 -32.31 -14.72 -13.25
N MET A 305 -32.92 -14.02 -12.29
CA MET A 305 -32.77 -12.58 -12.10
C MET A 305 -31.73 -12.25 -11.04
N PHE A 306 -30.98 -11.18 -11.24
CA PHE A 306 -30.23 -10.56 -10.16
C PHE A 306 -31.19 -9.93 -9.14
N ALA A 307 -30.90 -10.12 -7.86
CA ALA A 307 -31.59 -9.45 -6.78
C ALA A 307 -31.35 -7.92 -6.83
N ALA A 308 -32.27 -7.15 -6.25
CA ALA A 308 -32.13 -5.70 -6.13
C ALA A 308 -30.83 -5.34 -5.40
N GLY A 309 -30.10 -4.35 -5.92
CA GLY A 309 -28.82 -3.92 -5.37
C GLY A 309 -27.64 -4.86 -5.66
N ALA A 310 -27.83 -5.92 -6.46
CA ALA A 310 -26.72 -6.75 -6.93
C ALA A 310 -25.69 -5.91 -7.71
N GLY A 311 -24.43 -6.15 -7.43
CA GLY A 311 -23.33 -5.47 -8.11
C GLY A 311 -21.99 -6.07 -7.75
N TYR A 312 -20.95 -5.55 -8.40
CA TYR A 312 -19.57 -5.95 -8.15
C TYR A 312 -18.63 -4.76 -8.20
N LEU A 313 -17.50 -4.91 -7.50
CA LEU A 313 -16.35 -4.04 -7.66
C LEU A 313 -15.39 -4.69 -8.63
N LYS A 314 -14.98 -3.91 -9.64
CA LYS A 314 -13.84 -4.18 -10.51
C LYS A 314 -12.67 -3.31 -10.07
N TYR A 315 -11.45 -3.84 -10.04
CA TYR A 315 -10.27 -3.05 -9.69
C TYR A 315 -9.00 -3.61 -10.33
N THR A 316 -8.00 -2.76 -10.47
CA THR A 316 -6.63 -3.11 -10.85
C THR A 316 -5.86 -3.51 -9.60
N GLN A 317 -5.01 -4.53 -9.69
CA GLN A 317 -4.18 -4.98 -8.58
C GLN A 317 -2.73 -5.14 -9.02
N LYS A 318 -1.78 -4.55 -8.27
CA LYS A 318 -0.34 -4.68 -8.50
C LYS A 318 0.35 -5.23 -7.25
N THR A 319 1.45 -5.96 -7.41
CA THR A 319 2.29 -6.31 -6.25
C THR A 319 2.94 -5.05 -5.67
N ALA A 320 3.12 -5.03 -4.36
CA ALA A 320 3.82 -3.97 -3.63
C ALA A 320 5.04 -4.58 -2.93
N GLY A 321 6.21 -4.32 -3.49
CA GLY A 321 7.43 -5.07 -3.26
C GLY A 321 7.53 -6.33 -4.11
N ASP A 322 8.76 -6.82 -4.24
CA ASP A 322 9.05 -8.10 -4.90
C ASP A 322 8.42 -9.26 -4.11
N ARG A 323 7.78 -10.18 -4.84
CA ARG A 323 7.19 -11.41 -4.30
C ARG A 323 7.94 -12.61 -4.85
N TYR A 324 8.35 -13.52 -3.97
CA TYR A 324 9.10 -14.73 -4.30
C TYR A 324 8.25 -15.96 -3.95
N ASP A 325 7.47 -16.44 -4.91
CA ASP A 325 6.67 -17.66 -4.76
C ASP A 325 7.57 -18.89 -4.76
N VAL A 326 7.26 -19.85 -3.90
CA VAL A 326 8.04 -21.08 -3.72
C VAL A 326 7.23 -22.28 -4.17
N PHE A 327 7.86 -23.14 -4.96
CA PHE A 327 7.24 -24.34 -5.52
C PHE A 327 7.96 -25.61 -5.06
N ASP A 328 7.19 -26.69 -5.02
CA ASP A 328 7.74 -28.03 -4.93
C ASP A 328 8.43 -28.41 -6.23
N CYS A 329 9.59 -29.05 -6.13
CA CYS A 329 10.28 -29.61 -7.27
C CYS A 329 10.07 -31.14 -7.39
N ARG A 330 9.97 -31.85 -6.25
CA ARG A 330 9.85 -33.31 -6.16
C ARG A 330 8.68 -33.71 -5.26
N GLY A 331 7.52 -33.99 -5.87
CA GLY A 331 6.30 -34.37 -5.14
C GLY A 331 5.61 -33.18 -4.48
N ILE A 332 4.30 -33.32 -4.23
CA ILE A 332 3.49 -32.21 -3.69
C ILE A 332 3.51 -32.29 -2.16
N THR A 333 3.97 -31.22 -1.51
CA THR A 333 3.97 -31.09 -0.05
C THR A 333 2.91 -30.09 0.41
N ALA A 334 2.50 -30.22 1.68
CA ALA A 334 1.70 -29.22 2.36
C ALA A 334 2.56 -28.55 3.45
N GLY A 335 2.44 -27.23 3.57
CA GLY A 335 3.16 -26.46 4.60
C GLY A 335 4.50 -25.89 4.14
N PRO A 336 5.35 -25.44 5.09
CA PRO A 336 6.58 -24.72 4.77
C PRO A 336 7.74 -25.63 4.31
N ALA A 337 7.66 -26.94 4.56
CA ALA A 337 8.65 -27.91 4.13
C ALA A 337 8.45 -28.26 2.66
N VAL A 338 9.13 -27.53 1.77
CA VAL A 338 9.07 -27.71 0.32
C VAL A 338 10.07 -28.76 -0.16
N SER A 339 9.73 -29.46 -1.23
CA SER A 339 10.65 -30.41 -1.88
C SER A 339 11.71 -29.70 -2.71
N SER A 340 12.97 -30.06 -2.48
CA SER A 340 14.15 -29.57 -3.20
C SER A 340 14.18 -30.06 -4.65
N CYS A 341 14.81 -29.27 -5.53
CA CYS A 341 15.16 -29.70 -6.87
C CYS A 341 16.42 -30.56 -6.88
N VAL A 342 17.43 -30.16 -6.12
CA VAL A 342 18.73 -30.83 -6.00
C VAL A 342 19.15 -30.78 -4.53
N ASP A 343 19.46 -31.95 -3.98
CA ASP A 343 19.94 -32.08 -2.61
C ASP A 343 21.46 -31.94 -2.56
N GLY A 344 21.98 -31.35 -1.47
CA GLY A 344 23.42 -31.28 -1.22
C GLY A 344 24.21 -30.54 -2.30
N SER A 345 23.65 -29.46 -2.84
CA SER A 345 24.24 -28.71 -3.95
C SER A 345 24.02 -27.20 -3.80
N THR A 346 24.80 -26.41 -4.55
CA THR A 346 24.70 -24.95 -4.58
C THR A 346 24.03 -24.48 -5.88
N LEU A 347 23.44 -23.29 -5.87
CA LEU A 347 22.92 -22.60 -7.06
C LEU A 347 23.99 -22.47 -8.12
N THR A 348 25.22 -22.12 -7.72
CA THR A 348 26.32 -21.92 -8.65
C THR A 348 26.63 -23.23 -9.37
N ASP A 349 26.72 -24.35 -8.65
CA ASP A 349 26.99 -25.65 -9.26
C ASP A 349 25.83 -26.09 -10.17
N VAL A 350 24.60 -26.02 -9.67
CA VAL A 350 23.39 -26.42 -10.42
C VAL A 350 23.23 -25.61 -11.70
N LEU A 351 23.41 -24.29 -11.66
CA LEU A 351 23.21 -23.41 -12.82
C LEU A 351 24.45 -23.33 -13.72
N SER A 352 25.65 -23.64 -13.25
CA SER A 352 26.82 -23.79 -14.13
C SER A 352 26.73 -25.04 -14.99
N ALA A 353 26.14 -26.12 -14.47
CA ALA A 353 25.85 -27.34 -15.22
C ALA A 353 24.67 -27.19 -16.20
N GLY A 354 23.84 -26.16 -16.00
CA GLY A 354 22.57 -25.99 -16.71
C GLY A 354 21.45 -26.80 -16.05
N PHE A 355 20.34 -26.15 -15.72
CA PHE A 355 19.21 -26.79 -15.06
C PHE A 355 17.91 -26.63 -15.86
N THR A 356 17.35 -27.75 -16.30
CA THR A 356 16.09 -27.77 -17.05
C THR A 356 14.89 -27.68 -16.12
N SER A 357 14.13 -26.59 -16.27
CA SER A 357 12.88 -26.39 -15.55
C SER A 357 11.79 -27.34 -16.03
N ASN A 358 11.18 -28.07 -15.11
CA ASN A 358 10.07 -28.98 -15.38
C ASN A 358 8.75 -28.28 -15.74
N SER A 359 8.64 -26.97 -15.52
CA SER A 359 7.39 -26.22 -15.66
C SER A 359 7.36 -25.30 -16.88
N ASP A 360 8.50 -25.02 -17.49
CA ASP A 360 8.58 -24.28 -18.76
C ASP A 360 9.54 -24.91 -19.78
N GLY A 361 10.18 -26.04 -19.46
CA GLY A 361 11.03 -26.80 -20.38
C GLY A 361 12.35 -26.13 -20.74
N ARG A 362 12.63 -24.93 -20.22
CA ARG A 362 13.84 -24.17 -20.52
C ARG A 362 14.99 -24.65 -19.63
N THR A 363 16.17 -24.84 -20.24
CA THR A 363 17.43 -25.01 -19.52
C THR A 363 17.99 -23.64 -19.18
N TYR A 364 18.11 -23.35 -17.89
CA TYR A 364 18.67 -22.11 -17.37
C TYR A 364 20.11 -22.32 -16.94
N HIS A 365 20.97 -21.38 -17.30
CA HIS A 365 22.36 -21.32 -16.88
C HIS A 365 22.61 -20.11 -16.00
N LEU A 366 23.74 -20.09 -15.30
CA LEU A 366 24.10 -18.98 -14.42
C LEU A 366 24.06 -17.62 -15.13
N ALA A 367 24.48 -17.57 -16.41
CA ALA A 367 24.49 -16.37 -17.24
C ALA A 367 23.11 -15.89 -17.71
N ASP A 368 22.05 -16.70 -17.58
CA ASP A 368 20.68 -16.33 -18.00
C ASP A 368 19.98 -15.43 -16.98
N GLY A 369 20.67 -15.02 -15.91
CA GLY A 369 20.10 -14.33 -14.76
C GLY A 369 21.17 -13.78 -13.83
N GLU A 370 20.74 -13.36 -12.65
CA GLU A 370 21.61 -12.76 -11.65
C GLU A 370 21.36 -13.37 -10.27
N ILE A 371 22.45 -13.63 -9.53
CA ILE A 371 22.35 -13.99 -8.11
C ILE A 371 22.16 -12.72 -7.28
N ARG A 372 21.20 -12.76 -6.37
CA ARG A 372 20.87 -11.75 -5.39
C ARG A 372 20.65 -12.41 -4.03
N THR A 373 20.35 -11.62 -3.01
CA THR A 373 20.07 -12.14 -1.66
C THR A 373 18.72 -11.62 -1.16
N VAL A 374 17.87 -12.51 -0.65
CA VAL A 374 16.57 -12.18 -0.06
C VAL A 374 16.53 -12.71 1.36
N GLY A 375 16.55 -11.83 2.37
CA GLY A 375 16.56 -12.23 3.77
C GLY A 375 17.74 -13.15 4.14
N GLY A 376 18.91 -12.93 3.54
CA GLY A 376 20.10 -13.77 3.73
C GLY A 376 20.17 -15.02 2.86
N VAL A 377 19.11 -15.34 2.10
CA VAL A 377 19.07 -16.50 1.19
C VAL A 377 19.57 -16.11 -0.20
N PRO A 378 20.61 -16.78 -0.75
CA PRO A 378 21.00 -16.64 -2.14
C PRO A 378 19.87 -17.07 -3.07
N ILE A 379 19.56 -16.22 -4.04
CA ILE A 379 18.53 -16.45 -5.04
C ILE A 379 19.03 -16.04 -6.41
N TRP A 380 18.97 -16.95 -7.36
CA TRP A 380 19.18 -16.63 -8.76
C TRP A 380 17.83 -16.26 -9.39
N VAL A 381 17.81 -15.15 -10.12
CA VAL A 381 16.62 -14.65 -10.82
C VAL A 381 16.91 -14.58 -12.32
N ALA A 382 16.08 -15.23 -13.13
CA ALA A 382 16.20 -15.18 -14.58
C ALA A 382 16.03 -13.74 -15.10
N SER A 383 16.82 -13.37 -16.10
CA SER A 383 16.73 -12.06 -16.78
C SER A 383 15.52 -11.97 -17.71
N SER A 384 15.15 -13.09 -18.35
CA SER A 384 13.97 -13.18 -19.19
C SER A 384 12.72 -13.60 -18.39
N PRO A 385 11.54 -13.05 -18.70
CA PRO A 385 10.30 -13.53 -18.11
C PRO A 385 9.99 -14.95 -18.59
N ARG A 386 9.23 -15.68 -17.76
CA ARG A 386 8.68 -16.99 -18.12
C ARG A 386 7.72 -16.84 -19.31
N PRO A 387 7.69 -17.80 -20.24
CA PRO A 387 6.75 -17.77 -21.36
C PRO A 387 5.30 -17.76 -20.88
N GLN A 388 4.45 -16.95 -21.53
CA GLN A 388 3.03 -16.87 -21.20
C GLN A 388 2.30 -18.20 -21.41
N SER A 389 2.77 -19.03 -22.35
CA SER A 389 2.28 -20.39 -22.56
C SER A 389 2.51 -21.33 -21.36
N SER A 390 3.48 -21.01 -20.50
CA SER A 390 3.78 -21.77 -19.29
C SER A 390 3.11 -21.21 -18.03
N THR A 391 2.85 -19.90 -17.99
CA THR A 391 2.23 -19.25 -16.82
C THR A 391 0.71 -19.15 -16.94
N LEU A 392 0.18 -19.13 -18.17
CA LEU A 392 -1.23 -18.92 -18.48
C LEU A 392 -1.83 -17.76 -17.68
N SER A 393 -1.11 -16.65 -17.64
CA SER A 393 -1.46 -15.48 -16.86
C SER A 393 -0.92 -14.21 -17.51
N ALA A 394 -1.64 -13.10 -17.32
CA ALA A 394 -1.13 -11.75 -17.63
C ALA A 394 -0.03 -11.29 -16.66
N THR A 395 0.15 -11.95 -15.52
CA THR A 395 1.23 -11.62 -14.58
C THR A 395 2.57 -12.05 -15.14
N VAL A 396 3.43 -11.05 -15.33
CA VAL A 396 4.84 -11.29 -15.69
C VAL A 396 5.57 -11.88 -14.48
N GLN A 397 6.15 -13.06 -14.68
CA GLN A 397 6.87 -13.81 -13.66
C GLN A 397 8.26 -14.17 -14.18
N TYR A 398 9.25 -14.20 -13.30
CA TYR A 398 10.62 -14.61 -13.60
C TYR A 398 10.91 -15.93 -12.88
N ARG A 399 11.61 -16.85 -13.54
CA ARG A 399 12.06 -18.07 -12.88
C ARG A 399 13.06 -17.70 -11.78
N ILE A 400 12.93 -18.35 -10.63
CA ILE A 400 13.96 -18.30 -9.59
C ILE A 400 14.41 -19.70 -9.19
N TYR A 401 15.66 -19.76 -8.74
CA TYR A 401 16.20 -20.84 -7.94
C TYR A 401 16.83 -20.25 -6.68
N PHE A 402 16.71 -20.91 -5.54
CA PHE A 402 17.29 -20.41 -4.29
C PHE A 402 17.91 -21.52 -3.43
N GLU A 403 18.90 -21.17 -2.60
CA GLU A 403 19.55 -22.12 -1.68
C GLU A 403 18.92 -22.05 -0.29
N LEU A 404 18.60 -23.20 0.30
CA LEU A 404 18.21 -23.25 1.71
C LEU A 404 18.69 -24.57 2.33
N GLY A 405 19.39 -24.48 3.46
CA GLY A 405 19.86 -25.68 4.17
C GLY A 405 20.72 -26.64 3.34
N GLY A 406 21.51 -26.12 2.39
CA GLY A 406 22.39 -26.92 1.52
C GLY A 406 21.70 -27.58 0.32
N ASN A 407 20.46 -27.21 0.02
CA ASN A 407 19.71 -27.72 -1.14
C ASN A 407 19.26 -26.57 -2.05
N VAL A 408 18.99 -26.87 -3.32
CA VAL A 408 18.47 -25.91 -4.30
C VAL A 408 16.98 -26.14 -4.54
N TYR A 409 16.20 -25.07 -4.49
CA TYR A 409 14.74 -25.04 -4.66
C TYR A 409 14.35 -24.17 -5.85
N THR A 410 13.08 -24.22 -6.26
CA THR A 410 12.55 -23.40 -7.36
C THR A 410 11.34 -22.59 -6.95
N GLY A 411 11.04 -21.58 -7.75
CA GLY A 411 9.95 -20.66 -7.52
C GLY A 411 9.71 -19.74 -8.70
N SER A 412 8.96 -18.68 -8.46
CA SER A 412 8.90 -17.52 -9.35
C SER A 412 9.00 -16.21 -8.59
N MET A 413 9.63 -15.21 -9.21
CA MET A 413 9.61 -13.83 -8.74
C MET A 413 8.60 -13.01 -9.54
N ILE A 414 7.81 -12.21 -8.83
CA ILE A 414 6.99 -11.14 -9.38
C ILE A 414 7.62 -9.84 -8.89
N LYS A 415 8.07 -8.99 -9.82
CA LYS A 415 8.75 -7.73 -9.50
C LYS A 415 7.77 -6.70 -8.94
N ASP A 416 8.26 -5.81 -8.07
CA ASP A 416 7.48 -4.67 -7.57
C ASP A 416 6.73 -3.92 -8.69
N GLY A 417 5.49 -3.49 -8.39
CA GLY A 417 4.62 -2.78 -9.33
C GLY A 417 4.04 -3.63 -10.46
N THR A 418 4.38 -4.92 -10.58
CA THR A 418 3.83 -5.80 -11.61
C THR A 418 2.33 -6.00 -11.43
N LEU A 419 1.60 -5.89 -12.53
CA LEU A 419 0.17 -6.16 -12.61
C LEU A 419 -0.14 -7.63 -12.30
N LEU A 420 -1.08 -7.83 -11.39
CA LEU A 420 -1.57 -9.16 -11.02
C LEU A 420 -2.79 -9.49 -11.87
N GLY A 421 -2.60 -10.40 -12.83
CA GLY A 421 -3.66 -11.00 -13.61
C GLY A 421 -4.63 -11.73 -12.70
N ALA A 422 -5.86 -11.84 -13.16
CA ALA A 422 -6.91 -12.52 -12.43
C ALA A 422 -7.17 -13.90 -13.03
N GLY A 423 -7.99 -13.92 -14.08
CA GLY A 423 -8.35 -15.12 -14.83
C GLY A 423 -8.17 -14.92 -16.33
N SER A 424 -8.80 -15.79 -17.09
CA SER A 424 -8.79 -15.77 -18.55
C SER A 424 -10.13 -16.24 -19.08
N TRP A 425 -10.47 -15.84 -20.29
CA TRP A 425 -11.63 -16.36 -21.02
C TRP A 425 -11.24 -16.86 -22.40
N VAL A 426 -12.06 -17.75 -22.95
CA VAL A 426 -11.83 -18.31 -24.30
C VAL A 426 -12.35 -17.32 -25.32
N SER A 427 -11.44 -16.56 -25.92
CA SER A 427 -11.75 -15.53 -26.91
C SER A 427 -11.68 -16.02 -28.35
N ASN A 428 -10.85 -17.02 -28.60
CA ASN A 428 -10.69 -17.61 -29.92
C ASN A 428 -10.61 -19.14 -29.80
N PRO A 429 -11.74 -19.85 -29.72
CA PRO A 429 -11.75 -21.29 -29.49
C PRO A 429 -11.05 -22.10 -30.61
N ALA A 430 -10.82 -21.50 -31.78
CA ALA A 430 -10.14 -22.13 -32.91
C ALA A 430 -8.63 -21.79 -33.00
N GLY A 431 -8.05 -21.11 -32.00
CA GLY A 431 -6.63 -20.74 -31.97
C GLY A 431 -5.68 -21.94 -31.99
N ALA A 432 -4.50 -21.79 -32.60
CA ALA A 432 -3.52 -22.87 -32.77
C ALA A 432 -2.81 -23.26 -31.46
N THR A 433 -2.59 -22.29 -30.58
CA THR A 433 -2.00 -22.50 -29.25
C THR A 433 -2.95 -22.08 -28.14
N LEU A 434 -2.69 -22.54 -26.91
CA LEU A 434 -3.50 -22.14 -25.75
C LEU A 434 -3.47 -20.63 -25.49
N VAL A 435 -2.35 -19.96 -25.80
CA VAL A 435 -2.25 -18.50 -25.68
C VAL A 435 -3.12 -17.80 -26.73
N ASP A 436 -3.20 -18.34 -27.95
CA ASP A 436 -4.09 -17.79 -28.99
C ASP A 436 -5.56 -17.95 -28.63
N GLN A 437 -5.90 -18.99 -27.86
CA GLN A 437 -7.28 -19.29 -27.46
C GLN A 437 -7.76 -18.46 -26.28
N LEU A 438 -6.85 -17.99 -25.42
CA LEU A 438 -7.18 -17.33 -24.16
C LEU A 438 -6.86 -15.83 -24.19
N THR A 439 -7.82 -15.02 -23.77
CA THR A 439 -7.58 -13.64 -23.37
C THR A 439 -7.43 -13.56 -21.86
N PHE A 440 -6.28 -13.07 -21.40
CA PHE A 440 -5.98 -12.92 -19.97
C PHE A 440 -6.48 -11.57 -19.46
N LEU A 441 -7.08 -11.60 -18.28
CA LEU A 441 -7.71 -10.44 -17.66
C LEU A 441 -6.75 -9.75 -16.69
N THR A 442 -6.76 -8.43 -16.74
CA THR A 442 -5.89 -7.53 -15.97
C THR A 442 -6.58 -6.87 -14.77
N TYR A 443 -7.84 -7.20 -14.55
CA TYR A 443 -8.66 -6.67 -13.46
C TYR A 443 -9.16 -7.80 -12.59
N GLN A 444 -9.43 -7.48 -11.33
CA GLN A 444 -10.00 -8.36 -10.32
C GLN A 444 -11.47 -7.99 -10.09
N VAL A 445 -12.27 -8.94 -9.60
CA VAL A 445 -13.67 -8.73 -9.26
C VAL A 445 -13.94 -9.13 -7.80
N ARG A 446 -14.78 -8.37 -7.10
CA ARG A 446 -15.39 -8.73 -5.82
C ARG A 446 -16.90 -8.50 -5.89
N LEU A 447 -17.69 -9.49 -5.49
CA LEU A 447 -19.15 -9.35 -5.48
C LEU A 447 -19.63 -8.74 -4.17
N ASN A 448 -20.75 -8.03 -4.21
CA ASN A 448 -21.55 -7.82 -2.99
C ASN A 448 -22.42 -9.06 -2.70
N GLN A 449 -23.05 -9.09 -1.52
CA GLN A 449 -23.86 -10.24 -1.11
C GLN A 449 -25.01 -10.53 -2.09
N ALA A 450 -25.76 -9.52 -2.51
CA ALA A 450 -26.91 -9.70 -3.39
C ALA A 450 -26.52 -10.36 -4.72
N ALA A 451 -25.38 -9.98 -5.32
CA ALA A 451 -24.86 -10.62 -6.52
C ALA A 451 -24.42 -12.07 -6.27
N ARG A 452 -23.69 -12.32 -5.17
CA ARG A 452 -23.25 -13.68 -4.79
C ARG A 452 -24.45 -14.61 -4.59
N ASP A 453 -25.44 -14.17 -3.82
CA ASP A 453 -26.61 -14.97 -3.49
C ASP A 453 -27.50 -15.22 -4.73
N SER A 454 -27.59 -14.24 -5.64
CA SER A 454 -28.26 -14.43 -6.95
C SER A 454 -27.59 -15.51 -7.80
N LEU A 455 -26.25 -15.52 -7.86
CA LEU A 455 -25.51 -16.59 -8.54
C LEU A 455 -25.77 -17.93 -7.88
N LYS A 456 -25.66 -18.02 -6.55
CA LYS A 456 -25.91 -19.26 -5.79
C LYS A 456 -27.29 -19.84 -6.07
N ALA A 457 -28.33 -19.00 -6.10
CA ALA A 457 -29.70 -19.43 -6.36
C ALA A 457 -29.89 -19.98 -7.79
N ALA A 458 -29.07 -19.54 -8.75
CA ALA A 458 -29.16 -19.93 -10.15
C ALA A 458 -28.25 -21.11 -10.55
N VAL A 459 -27.38 -21.60 -9.65
CA VAL A 459 -26.49 -22.74 -9.94
C VAL A 459 -27.30 -24.04 -9.98
N LYS A 460 -27.15 -24.81 -11.07
CA LYS A 460 -27.89 -26.06 -11.33
C LYS A 460 -27.14 -27.34 -10.92
N ILE A 461 -25.83 -27.22 -10.70
CA ILE A 461 -24.89 -28.33 -10.52
C ILE A 461 -24.57 -28.61 -9.09
#